data_AF-A0A7N6AJN9-F1
#
_entry.id   AF-A0A7N6AJN9-F1
#
_cell.length_a   1.000
_cell.length_b   1.000
_cell.length_c   1.000
_cell.angle_alpha   90.00
_cell.angle_beta   90.00
_cell.angle_gamma   90.00
#
_symmetry.space_group_name_H-M   'P 1'
#
loop_
_entity.id
_entity.type
_entity.pdbx_description
1 polymer ?
#
loop_
_entity_poly.entity_id
_entity_poly.type
_entity_poly.pdbx_seq_one_letter_code
_entity_poly.pdbx_strand_id
1 'polypeptide(L)'
;SDTASLCHIVVLEMRKLHYIVCDSHFCKTQISAPQNTGGSYCRPRLSAVIDFRAFFVFSWPNVPDNNCLIIPLLMSFRVADPVPGACNIESNLDIDPNVYIHYNIYETTVRFAPANLGYERGETPPVCDESTGSSTRWRLQYDVYQYFLPENDLSERSLFSGFQVVADIQGIMENGKRVMTLSSTDVTTAVFNSIPGQGVIYTVIVRDPLLNTSASYVPVHTYACSFASTLDGCETLGKISTKVFFTIAGLAGLFVCFFGHRFFKCELFCMGFSFAAFFFFVLITRTTELDYDIRLTLSEVIGVLGGVILVMSWWRFGSVMACVIVVGLMLGFLIASTVLFTPLGDLDVFRRSDVVFWLTFSCITIIVPLFFVRWPREGNITTCGIVGAYAVVLAVNAYIYTSLSYITLNILKRFLNTNFSAMFTDVPFQTIDYVMITVWVVLGASGIALQLYRERSRPFFPPSPYLLWLQERERRKTNVLDPSHHFPSLPSRLLARIQQLTKRMEPAGEHTPLLL
;
A
#
# COMPACT_ATOMS: atom_id res chain seq x y z
N SER A 1 -1.76 26.92 0.92
CA SER A 1 -1.33 27.66 2.12
C SER A 1 -1.25 26.66 3.26
N ASP A 2 -0.40 25.66 3.06
CA ASP A 2 -0.41 24.41 3.82
C ASP A 2 0.82 24.44 4.71
N THR A 3 0.63 25.03 5.88
CA THR A 3 1.61 24.98 6.95
C THR A 3 1.55 23.58 7.54
N ALA A 4 2.46 22.72 7.08
CA ALA A 4 2.80 21.51 7.80
C ALA A 4 3.03 21.86 9.28
N SER A 5 2.49 21.06 10.17
CA SER A 5 2.68 21.16 11.62
C SER A 5 4.17 20.97 11.96
N LEU A 6 4.94 22.05 11.86
CA LEU A 6 6.32 22.13 12.32
C LEU A 6 6.31 22.03 13.85
N CYS A 7 6.62 20.83 14.36
CA CYS A 7 7.06 20.68 15.74
C CYS A 7 8.41 21.38 15.87
N HIS A 8 8.42 22.59 16.46
CA HIS A 8 9.66 23.25 16.83
C HIS A 8 10.24 22.55 18.05
N ILE A 9 11.30 21.77 17.83
CA ILE A 9 12.06 21.12 18.89
C ILE A 9 13.11 22.09 19.41
N VAL A 10 12.94 22.52 20.66
CA VAL A 10 13.94 23.34 21.36
C VAL A 10 14.93 22.42 22.04
N VAL A 11 16.14 22.34 21.48
CA VAL A 11 17.27 21.69 22.13
C VAL A 11 17.83 22.61 23.21
N LEU A 12 17.74 22.19 24.48
CA LEU A 12 18.45 22.84 25.58
C LEU A 12 19.69 22.03 25.94
N GLU A 13 20.87 22.55 25.63
CA GLU A 13 22.13 22.03 26.17
C GLU A 13 22.31 22.54 27.61
N MET A 14 22.02 21.68 28.59
CA MET A 14 22.20 22.04 30.00
C MET A 14 23.69 21.94 30.42
N ARG A 15 24.27 23.10 30.75
CA ARG A 15 25.70 23.23 31.12
C ARG A 15 26.05 22.65 32.51
N LYS A 16 25.08 22.41 33.40
CA LYS A 16 25.23 21.72 34.70
C LYS A 16 23.91 21.08 35.14
N LEU A 17 23.94 19.80 35.54
CA LEU A 17 22.85 19.14 36.26
C LEU A 17 23.36 18.72 37.64
N HIS A 18 22.94 19.44 38.67
CA HIS A 18 23.12 19.00 40.06
C HIS A 18 21.93 18.12 40.43
N TYR A 19 22.13 16.81 40.51
CA TYR A 19 21.14 15.93 41.13
C TYR A 19 21.34 15.94 42.65
N ILE A 20 20.27 16.24 43.39
CA ILE A 20 20.14 15.88 44.80
C ILE A 20 19.25 14.64 44.80
N VAL A 21 19.78 13.51 45.26
CA VAL A 21 18.99 12.30 45.50
C VAL A 21 18.17 12.55 46.76
N CYS A 22 16.87 12.78 46.60
CA CYS A 22 15.92 12.76 47.71
C CYS A 22 15.08 11.47 47.58
N ASP A 23 15.21 10.61 48.58
CA ASP A 23 14.38 9.42 48.73
C ASP A 23 12.93 9.83 49.02
N SER A 24 12.02 9.28 48.22
CA SER A 24 10.56 9.18 48.44
C SER A 24 9.74 10.49 48.55
N HIS A 25 8.65 10.50 47.79
CA HIS A 25 7.53 11.47 47.73
C HIS A 25 7.72 12.74 46.88
N PHE A 26 6.94 12.76 45.79
CA PHE A 26 6.40 13.90 45.03
C PHE A 26 6.75 15.30 45.58
N CYS A 27 7.49 16.09 44.80
CA CYS A 27 7.51 17.53 44.99
C CYS A 27 7.49 18.25 43.63
N LYS A 28 6.44 19.07 43.43
CA LYS A 28 6.30 20.04 42.35
C LYS A 28 7.43 21.07 42.47
N THR A 29 8.23 21.27 41.43
CA THR A 29 9.18 22.39 41.36
C THR A 29 8.61 23.51 40.48
N GLN A 30 8.13 24.57 41.13
CA GLN A 30 8.06 25.90 40.52
C GLN A 30 9.47 26.50 40.54
N ILE A 31 9.93 26.97 39.39
CA ILE A 31 11.19 27.72 39.27
C ILE A 31 10.87 29.20 39.50
N SER A 32 11.13 29.69 40.70
CA SER A 32 11.22 31.13 41.00
C SER A 32 12.57 31.42 41.65
N ALA A 33 13.25 32.46 41.15
CA ALA A 33 14.60 32.89 41.55
C ALA A 33 14.73 33.14 43.07
N PRO A 34 15.90 32.87 43.69
CA PRO A 34 16.05 33.07 45.12
C PRO A 34 16.33 34.55 45.44
N GLN A 35 15.41 35.17 46.19
CA GLN A 35 15.73 36.27 47.10
C GLN A 35 16.25 35.69 48.42
N ASN A 36 17.31 36.32 48.95
CA ASN A 36 17.91 36.05 50.25
C ASN A 36 16.87 36.05 51.39
N THR A 37 16.69 34.92 52.07
CA THR A 37 16.48 34.86 53.54
C THR A 37 16.82 33.46 54.05
N GLY A 38 17.46 33.39 55.21
CA GLY A 38 18.17 32.21 55.72
C GLY A 38 17.29 31.10 56.30
N GLY A 39 17.84 29.89 56.34
CA GLY A 39 17.30 28.76 57.10
C GLY A 39 17.87 27.40 56.71
N SER A 40 18.61 26.78 57.64
CA SER A 40 18.95 25.34 57.78
C SER A 40 19.69 24.61 56.64
N TYR A 41 20.97 24.32 56.90
CA TYR A 41 21.86 23.46 56.12
C TYR A 41 21.44 21.97 56.16
N CYS A 42 21.20 21.36 54.99
CA CYS A 42 21.43 19.94 54.76
C CYS A 42 22.76 19.78 53.99
N ARG A 43 23.75 19.10 54.59
CA ARG A 43 25.02 18.76 53.91
C ARG A 43 24.79 17.58 52.95
N PRO A 44 25.05 17.72 51.64
CA PRO A 44 25.10 16.57 50.74
C PRO A 44 26.41 15.79 50.95
N ARG A 45 26.32 14.45 51.01
CA ARG A 45 27.44 13.52 51.00
C ARG A 45 27.45 12.86 49.61
N LEU A 46 28.57 13.00 48.90
CA LEU A 46 28.84 12.60 47.50
C LEU A 46 28.15 13.42 46.39
N SER A 47 28.91 14.34 45.82
CA SER A 47 28.73 14.84 44.45
C SER A 47 29.49 13.94 43.49
N ALA A 48 28.81 13.03 42.78
CA ALA A 48 29.37 12.40 41.60
C ALA A 48 29.01 13.27 40.39
N VAL A 49 30.01 13.93 39.81
CA VAL A 49 29.87 14.64 38.54
C VAL A 49 30.03 13.58 37.45
N ILE A 50 28.92 13.19 36.83
CA ILE A 50 28.96 12.40 35.60
C ILE A 50 28.72 13.37 34.45
N ASP A 51 29.69 13.47 33.55
CA ASP A 51 29.68 14.42 32.43
C ASP A 51 28.76 13.89 31.31
N PHE A 52 27.49 14.27 31.33
CA PHE A 52 26.49 13.88 30.34
C PHE A 52 26.07 15.08 29.47
N ARG A 53 26.10 14.95 28.15
CA ARG A 53 25.30 15.83 27.26
C ARG A 53 23.87 15.31 27.28
N ALA A 54 22.91 16.17 27.65
CA ALA A 54 21.49 15.87 27.64
C ALA A 54 20.79 16.84 26.70
N PHE A 55 20.14 16.31 25.66
CA PHE A 55 19.24 17.06 24.80
C PHE A 55 17.84 16.90 25.36
N PHE A 56 17.12 18.00 25.57
CA PHE A 56 15.69 17.98 25.86
C PHE A 56 14.94 18.26 24.56
N VAL A 57 13.95 17.42 24.24
CA VAL A 57 13.09 17.60 23.06
C VAL A 57 11.74 18.14 23.54
N PHE A 58 11.31 19.28 23.00
CA PHE A 58 9.99 19.87 23.27
C PHE A 58 9.18 19.83 21.97
N SER A 59 8.07 19.09 21.92
CA SER A 59 7.18 19.07 20.74
C SER A 59 6.06 20.10 20.93
N TRP A 60 5.86 20.98 19.93
CA TRP A 60 4.80 21.98 19.89
C TRP A 60 3.97 21.85 18.61
N PRO A 61 2.66 21.59 18.66
CA PRO A 61 1.80 21.86 17.52
C PRO A 61 1.44 23.35 17.47
N ASN A 62 1.58 23.98 16.29
CA ASN A 62 1.02 25.30 16.02
C ASN A 62 -0.51 25.21 15.92
N VAL A 63 -1.21 25.19 17.06
CA VAL A 63 -2.68 25.38 17.14
C VAL A 63 -2.96 26.33 18.31
N PRO A 64 -3.77 27.41 18.14
CA PRO A 64 -3.90 28.44 19.18
C PRO A 64 -4.64 28.00 20.44
N ASP A 65 -5.38 26.89 20.41
CA ASP A 65 -6.23 26.47 21.51
C ASP A 65 -6.22 24.93 21.61
N ASN A 66 -5.36 24.39 22.47
CA ASN A 66 -5.57 23.19 23.29
C ASN A 66 -4.25 22.77 23.98
N ASN A 67 -4.38 22.25 25.21
CA ASN A 67 -3.29 21.83 26.09
C ASN A 67 -2.14 21.13 25.34
N CYS A 68 -1.00 21.80 25.20
CA CYS A 68 0.21 21.21 24.64
C CYS A 68 0.85 20.27 25.68
N LEU A 69 0.90 18.97 25.38
CA LEU A 69 1.66 18.01 26.17
C LEU A 69 3.12 18.05 25.72
N ILE A 70 3.98 18.55 26.60
CA ILE A 70 5.43 18.58 26.38
C ILE A 70 6.04 17.36 27.07
N ILE A 71 6.74 16.52 26.32
CA ILE A 71 7.48 15.37 26.87
C ILE A 71 8.97 15.59 26.67
N PRO A 72 9.74 15.79 27.75
CA PRO A 72 11.19 15.85 27.65
C PRO A 72 11.75 14.45 27.37
N LEU A 73 12.26 14.22 26.16
CA LEU A 73 13.13 13.08 25.89
C LEU A 73 14.54 13.44 26.34
N LEU A 74 15.17 12.62 27.19
CA LEU A 74 16.54 12.82 27.65
C LEU A 74 17.45 11.82 26.94
N MET A 75 18.28 12.30 26.02
CA MET A 75 19.28 11.48 25.36
C MET A 75 20.66 11.73 25.98
N SER A 76 21.33 10.66 26.40
CA SER A 76 22.64 10.73 27.06
C SER A 76 23.75 10.33 26.10
N PHE A 77 24.77 11.19 25.97
CA PHE A 77 25.94 10.94 25.11
C PHE A 77 27.25 10.99 25.91
N ARG A 78 28.21 10.15 25.53
CA ARG A 78 29.60 10.17 25.98
C ARG A 78 30.41 11.16 25.15
N VAL A 79 31.57 11.56 25.68
CA VAL A 79 32.47 12.53 25.03
C VAL A 79 32.96 12.05 23.65
N ALA A 80 33.20 10.74 23.51
CA ALA A 80 33.64 10.13 22.26
C ALA A 80 32.49 9.79 21.30
N ASP A 81 31.23 10.03 21.67
CA ASP A 81 30.10 9.75 20.80
C ASP A 81 29.99 10.85 19.73
N PRO A 82 29.65 10.48 18.47
CA PRO A 82 29.41 11.46 17.43
C PRO A 82 28.29 12.42 17.82
N VAL A 83 28.36 13.67 17.37
CA VAL A 83 27.37 14.70 17.71
C VAL A 83 26.38 14.86 16.54
N PRO A 84 25.11 14.41 16.70
CA PRO A 84 24.11 14.51 15.64
C PRO A 84 23.84 15.96 15.23
N GLY A 85 23.84 16.24 13.93
CA GLY A 85 23.48 17.54 13.39
C GLY A 85 24.46 18.69 13.66
N ALA A 86 25.65 18.41 14.19
CA ALA A 86 26.67 19.43 14.47
C ALA A 86 27.36 20.02 13.23
N CYS A 87 27.07 19.48 12.04
CA CYS A 87 27.54 19.99 10.76
C CYS A 87 26.38 20.53 9.92
N ASN A 88 25.48 21.27 10.59
CA ASN A 88 24.33 21.87 9.94
C ASN A 88 24.70 23.19 9.25
N ILE A 89 24.21 23.37 8.02
CA ILE A 89 24.39 24.57 7.21
C ILE A 89 23.02 25.10 6.72
N GLU A 90 21.95 24.32 6.86
CA GLU A 90 20.63 24.62 6.31
C GLU A 90 19.69 25.29 7.32
N SER A 91 19.82 24.96 8.62
CA SER A 91 18.90 25.47 9.66
C SER A 91 19.57 26.51 10.56
N ASN A 92 18.74 27.27 11.29
CA ASN A 92 19.21 28.36 12.18
C ASN A 92 19.84 27.85 13.49
N LEU A 93 19.89 26.53 13.70
CA LEU A 93 20.48 25.90 14.88
C LEU A 93 21.92 25.46 14.56
N ASP A 94 22.89 25.86 15.38
CA ASP A 94 24.29 25.44 15.21
C ASP A 94 24.45 23.91 15.29
N ILE A 95 23.66 23.26 16.14
CA ILE A 95 23.56 21.80 16.26
C ILE A 95 22.08 21.44 16.10
N ASP A 96 21.75 20.76 15.01
CA ASP A 96 20.36 20.38 14.68
C ASP A 96 20.18 18.84 14.67
N PRO A 97 19.94 18.21 15.83
CA PRO A 97 19.76 16.76 15.93
C PRO A 97 18.36 16.32 15.47
N ASN A 98 17.55 17.23 14.93
CA ASN A 98 16.18 16.94 14.54
C ASN A 98 16.14 16.23 13.19
N VAL A 99 15.19 15.32 13.09
CA VAL A 99 14.85 14.66 11.84
C VAL A 99 13.57 15.29 11.30
N TYR A 100 13.64 15.79 10.08
CA TYR A 100 12.53 16.44 9.40
C TYR A 100 11.83 15.45 8.49
N ILE A 101 10.50 15.39 8.57
CA ILE A 101 9.67 14.58 7.69
C ILE A 101 8.88 15.49 6.75
N HIS A 102 8.92 15.18 5.46
CA HIS A 102 7.92 15.66 4.51
C HIS A 102 7.25 14.47 3.84
N TYR A 103 5.93 14.43 3.84
CA TYR A 103 5.16 13.36 3.21
C TYR A 103 4.17 13.90 2.19
N ASN A 104 3.91 13.10 1.17
CA ASN A 104 2.75 13.21 0.30
C ASN A 104 2.03 11.84 0.24
N ILE A 105 1.01 11.70 -0.61
CA ILE A 105 0.21 10.47 -0.72
C ILE A 105 1.05 9.27 -1.23
N TYR A 106 2.16 9.54 -1.90
CA TYR A 106 3.02 8.55 -2.54
C TYR A 106 4.27 8.24 -1.72
N GLU A 107 4.94 9.25 -1.17
CA GLU A 107 6.27 9.16 -0.56
C GLU A 107 6.41 9.95 0.73
N THR A 108 7.21 9.41 1.65
CA THR A 108 7.64 10.04 2.89
C THR A 108 9.14 10.22 2.82
N THR A 109 9.60 11.46 2.84
CA THR A 109 11.01 11.84 2.86
C THR A 109 11.44 12.20 4.27
N VAL A 110 12.56 11.64 4.69
CA VAL A 110 13.20 11.86 5.97
C VAL A 110 14.52 12.57 5.70
N ARG A 111 14.70 13.77 6.26
CA ARG A 111 15.89 14.60 6.10
C ARG A 111 16.52 14.87 7.47
N PHE A 112 17.83 14.85 7.54
CA PHE A 112 18.56 15.16 8.77
C PHE A 112 19.88 15.87 8.44
N ALA A 113 20.37 16.69 9.38
CA ALA A 113 21.64 17.38 9.22
C ALA A 113 22.82 16.43 9.48
N PRO A 114 23.95 16.55 8.77
CA PRO A 114 25.13 15.72 9.00
C PRO A 114 25.70 15.87 10.43
N ALA A 115 26.23 14.77 10.96
CA ALA A 115 26.87 14.73 12.27
C ALA A 115 28.35 15.14 12.19
N ASN A 116 28.91 15.48 13.35
CA ASN A 116 30.35 15.69 13.54
C ASN A 116 30.95 14.65 14.51
N LEU A 117 32.28 14.56 14.55
CA LEU A 117 32.98 13.74 15.54
C LEU A 117 32.73 14.25 16.96
N GLY A 118 32.82 13.34 17.94
CA GLY A 118 32.77 13.68 19.36
C GLY A 118 33.94 14.58 19.76
N TYR A 119 33.69 15.53 20.67
CA TYR A 119 34.69 16.46 21.20
C TYR A 119 34.40 16.80 22.66
N GLU A 120 35.42 17.17 23.43
CA GLU A 120 35.27 17.49 24.84
C GLU A 120 34.42 18.75 25.05
N ARG A 121 33.73 18.82 26.20
CA ARG A 121 32.85 19.93 26.51
C ARG A 121 33.65 21.23 26.67
N GLY A 122 33.34 22.23 25.86
CA GLY A 122 34.00 23.54 25.91
C GLY A 122 35.21 23.68 24.97
N GLU A 123 35.60 22.62 24.28
CA GLU A 123 36.55 22.69 23.17
C GLU A 123 35.87 23.18 21.89
N THR A 124 36.69 23.71 20.97
CA THR A 124 36.22 24.09 19.63
C THR A 124 35.84 22.84 18.84
N PRO A 125 34.65 22.80 18.22
CA PRO A 125 34.22 21.64 17.45
C PRO A 125 35.16 21.38 16.26
N PRO A 126 35.35 20.12 15.86
CA PRO A 126 36.11 19.77 14.66
C PRO A 126 35.49 20.41 13.40
N VAL A 127 36.30 20.74 12.40
CA VAL A 127 35.79 21.31 11.15
C VAL A 127 35.08 20.23 10.33
N CYS A 128 33.87 20.54 9.85
CA CYS A 128 33.00 19.57 9.18
C CYS A 128 33.52 19.13 7.80
N ASP A 129 34.01 20.05 6.96
CA ASP A 129 34.33 19.78 5.55
C ASP A 129 35.73 20.24 5.15
N GLU A 130 36.73 19.88 5.95
CA GLU A 130 38.13 20.19 5.65
C GLU A 130 38.80 19.15 4.74
N SER A 131 38.52 17.85 4.95
CA SER A 131 39.02 16.76 4.09
C SER A 131 38.15 15.51 4.18
N THR A 132 38.21 14.65 3.16
CA THR A 132 37.51 13.35 3.11
C THR A 132 38.31 12.20 3.76
N GLY A 133 39.33 12.53 4.56
CA GLY A 133 40.18 11.55 5.24
C GLY A 133 39.50 10.79 6.38
N SER A 134 40.12 9.73 6.86
CA SER A 134 39.60 8.91 7.98
C SER A 134 39.61 9.60 9.35
N SER A 135 40.22 10.79 9.46
CA SER A 135 40.27 11.62 10.65
C SER A 135 39.12 12.64 10.75
N THR A 136 38.24 12.71 9.75
CA THR A 136 37.15 13.69 9.70
C THR A 136 35.77 13.00 9.82
N ARG A 137 34.70 13.81 9.83
CA ARG A 137 33.31 13.32 9.85
C ARG A 137 32.98 12.36 8.69
N TRP A 138 33.79 12.35 7.63
CA TRP A 138 33.56 11.52 6.45
C TRP A 138 33.64 10.01 6.74
N ARG A 139 34.19 9.61 7.89
CA ARG A 139 34.18 8.22 8.37
C ARG A 139 32.85 7.76 8.96
N LEU A 140 31.99 8.70 9.36
CA LEU A 140 30.73 8.39 10.04
C LEU A 140 29.76 7.68 9.09
N GLN A 141 29.00 6.75 9.66
CA GLN A 141 27.93 6.03 8.95
C GLN A 141 26.60 6.32 9.62
N TYR A 142 25.55 6.49 8.83
CA TYR A 142 24.21 6.79 9.31
C TYR A 142 23.30 5.61 9.03
N ASP A 143 22.85 4.94 10.07
CA ASP A 143 21.84 3.89 9.95
C ASP A 143 20.45 4.49 10.13
N VAL A 144 19.61 4.37 9.11
CA VAL A 144 18.22 4.81 9.16
C VAL A 144 17.36 3.63 9.59
N TYR A 145 16.63 3.82 10.68
CA TYR A 145 15.71 2.86 11.25
C TYR A 145 14.26 3.31 11.08
N GLN A 146 13.37 2.34 10.93
CA GLN A 146 11.94 2.54 10.98
C GLN A 146 11.30 1.59 11.99
N TYR A 147 10.32 2.08 12.73
CA TYR A 147 9.51 1.32 13.65
C TYR A 147 8.03 1.57 13.36
N PHE A 148 7.27 0.52 13.11
CA PHE A 148 5.85 0.62 12.80
C PHE A 148 5.02 0.53 14.07
N LEU A 149 4.05 1.42 14.20
CA LEU A 149 3.03 1.36 15.25
C LEU A 149 1.97 0.29 14.92
N PRO A 150 1.16 -0.13 15.91
CA PRO A 150 0.04 -1.04 15.65
C PRO A 150 -0.91 -0.51 14.58
N GLU A 151 -1.34 -1.38 13.66
CA GLU A 151 -2.32 -1.05 12.62
C GLU A 151 -3.65 -0.60 13.23
N ASN A 152 -4.30 0.36 12.58
CA ASN A 152 -5.63 0.86 12.98
C ASN A 152 -5.70 1.49 14.39
N ASP A 153 -4.56 1.81 15.00
CA ASP A 153 -4.47 2.50 16.28
C ASP A 153 -3.80 3.87 16.11
N LEU A 154 -4.63 4.92 16.07
CA LEU A 154 -4.22 6.31 15.97
C LEU A 154 -4.12 7.00 17.34
N SER A 155 -4.19 6.24 18.44
CA SER A 155 -4.22 6.81 19.78
C SER A 155 -2.87 7.38 20.21
N GLU A 156 -2.89 8.43 21.02
CA GLU A 156 -1.67 9.00 21.59
C GLU A 156 -0.91 7.99 22.46
N ARG A 157 -1.61 7.05 23.09
CA ARG A 157 -1.01 6.03 23.97
C ARG A 157 -0.11 5.07 23.20
N SER A 158 -0.56 4.59 22.05
CA SER A 158 0.23 3.70 21.20
C SER A 158 1.47 4.43 20.68
N LEU A 159 1.32 5.69 20.25
CA LEU A 159 2.42 6.55 19.84
C LEU A 159 3.47 6.73 20.96
N PHE A 160 3.03 7.08 22.18
CA PHE A 160 3.96 7.26 23.30
C PHE A 160 4.66 5.97 23.71
N SER A 161 3.94 4.85 23.71
CA SER A 161 4.55 3.55 23.96
C SER A 161 5.60 3.22 22.90
N GLY A 162 5.35 3.55 21.63
CA GLY A 162 6.32 3.43 20.55
C GLY A 162 7.55 4.29 20.77
N PHE A 163 7.39 5.55 21.14
CA PHE A 163 8.51 6.44 21.47
C PHE A 163 9.35 5.93 22.64
N GLN A 164 8.73 5.35 23.67
CA GLN A 164 9.47 4.74 24.79
C GLN A 164 10.31 3.55 24.34
N VAL A 165 9.79 2.72 23.44
CA VAL A 165 10.50 1.57 22.87
C VAL A 165 11.70 2.01 22.04
N VAL A 166 11.58 3.11 21.28
CA VAL A 166 12.65 3.61 20.40
C VAL A 166 13.47 4.76 21.00
N ALA A 167 13.31 5.05 22.30
CA ALA A 167 13.98 6.16 22.96
C ALA A 167 15.49 5.96 23.10
N ASP A 168 15.92 4.70 23.21
CA ASP A 168 17.33 4.32 23.38
C ASP A 168 17.84 3.54 22.15
N ILE A 169 19.15 3.60 21.93
CA ILE A 169 19.85 2.91 20.83
C ILE A 169 19.60 1.40 20.92
N GLN A 170 19.64 0.81 22.12
CA GLN A 170 19.36 -0.62 22.31
C GLN A 170 17.90 -0.95 21.92
N GLY A 171 16.95 -0.13 22.38
CA GLY A 171 15.53 -0.34 22.11
C GLY A 171 15.20 -0.31 20.62
N ILE A 172 15.76 0.65 19.86
CA ILE A 172 15.56 0.68 18.40
C ILE A 172 16.34 -0.44 17.68
N MET A 173 17.52 -0.85 18.16
CA MET A 173 18.25 -1.95 17.53
C MET A 173 17.54 -3.31 17.72
N GLU A 174 16.80 -3.48 18.83
CA GLU A 174 16.05 -4.70 19.13
C GLU A 174 14.67 -4.73 18.44
N ASN A 175 13.96 -3.60 18.42
CA ASN A 175 12.56 -3.54 17.97
C ASN A 175 12.38 -2.89 16.60
N GLY A 176 13.30 -2.00 16.22
CA GLY A 176 13.28 -1.30 14.95
C GLY A 176 13.94 -2.10 13.83
N LYS A 177 13.55 -1.80 12.59
CA LYS A 177 14.17 -2.37 11.40
C LYS A 177 15.17 -1.39 10.83
N ARG A 178 16.44 -1.79 10.70
CA ARG A 178 17.42 -1.03 9.93
C ARG A 178 17.10 -1.15 8.45
N VAL A 179 16.86 -0.01 7.81
CA VAL A 179 16.39 0.06 6.42
C VAL A 179 17.54 0.30 5.46
N MET A 180 18.43 1.24 5.81
CA MET A 180 19.60 1.57 5.01
C MET A 180 20.76 2.04 5.89
N THR A 181 21.97 1.98 5.34
CA THR A 181 23.15 2.64 5.88
C THR A 181 23.64 3.64 4.84
N LEU A 182 23.66 4.92 5.21
CA LEU A 182 24.21 6.01 4.40
C LEU A 182 25.63 6.31 4.85
N SER A 183 26.50 6.56 3.89
CA SER A 183 27.83 7.10 4.12
C SER A 183 27.78 8.63 4.17
N SER A 184 28.82 9.28 4.71
CA SER A 184 28.93 10.74 4.67
C SER A 184 29.01 11.34 3.25
N THR A 185 29.27 10.53 2.21
CA THR A 185 29.18 10.94 0.79
C THR A 185 27.78 10.89 0.23
N ASP A 186 26.88 10.14 0.85
CA ASP A 186 25.50 10.07 0.42
C ASP A 186 24.74 11.31 0.92
N VAL A 187 23.67 11.66 0.20
CA VAL A 187 22.76 12.71 0.64
C VAL A 187 22.09 12.25 1.94
N THR A 188 22.00 13.10 2.95
CA THR A 188 21.37 12.81 4.26
C THR A 188 19.84 12.83 4.17
N THR A 189 19.31 12.16 3.16
CA THR A 189 17.89 12.01 2.88
C THR A 189 17.56 10.55 2.61
N ALA A 190 16.46 10.08 3.19
CA ALA A 190 15.92 8.75 2.99
C ALA A 190 14.46 8.87 2.53
N VAL A 191 14.07 8.08 1.52
CA VAL A 191 12.73 8.12 0.93
C VAL A 191 12.03 6.79 1.14
N PHE A 192 10.82 6.84 1.67
CA PHE A 192 9.98 5.70 2.03
C PHE A 192 8.63 5.79 1.31
N ASN A 193 7.96 4.66 1.15
CA ASN A 193 6.58 4.66 0.68
C ASN A 193 5.66 5.27 1.74
N SER A 194 4.83 6.25 1.35
CA SER A 194 3.81 6.77 2.25
C SER A 194 2.70 5.77 2.43
N ILE A 195 2.36 5.48 3.68
CA ILE A 195 1.29 4.57 4.02
C ILE A 195 0.28 5.34 4.86
N PRO A 196 -0.72 5.97 4.20
CA PRO A 196 -1.71 6.76 4.92
C PRO A 196 -2.38 5.90 6.00
N GLY A 197 -2.51 6.46 7.21
CA GLY A 197 -3.19 5.84 8.35
C GLY A 197 -2.34 4.86 9.14
N GLN A 198 -1.15 4.50 8.64
CA GLN A 198 -0.19 3.66 9.35
C GLN A 198 0.81 4.56 10.08
N GLY A 199 0.91 4.39 11.40
CA GLY A 199 1.90 5.09 12.20
C GLY A 199 3.30 4.52 11.99
N VAL A 200 4.26 5.37 11.68
CA VAL A 200 5.68 5.01 11.55
C VAL A 200 6.54 6.02 12.30
N ILE A 201 7.47 5.51 13.11
CA ILE A 201 8.52 6.29 13.77
C ILE A 201 9.83 6.05 13.02
N TYR A 202 10.44 7.14 12.55
CA TYR A 202 11.74 7.16 11.93
C TYR A 202 12.78 7.67 12.92
N THR A 203 13.95 7.03 12.93
CA THR A 203 15.11 7.48 13.68
C THR A 203 16.38 7.18 12.93
N VAL A 204 17.43 7.94 13.22
CA VAL A 204 18.74 7.79 12.58
C VAL A 204 19.78 7.59 13.67
N ILE A 205 20.62 6.58 13.52
CA ILE A 205 21.75 6.33 14.42
C ILE A 205 23.02 6.61 13.64
N VAL A 206 23.80 7.59 14.09
CA VAL A 206 25.16 7.81 13.58
C VAL A 206 26.14 6.91 14.33
N ARG A 207 27.02 6.25 13.59
CA ARG A 207 28.03 5.32 14.11
C ARG A 207 29.42 5.77 13.67
N ASP A 208 30.35 5.73 14.62
CA ASP A 208 31.78 5.89 14.34
C ASP A 208 32.44 4.50 14.27
N PRO A 209 32.84 4.04 13.07
CA PRO A 209 33.44 2.71 12.90
C PRO A 209 34.84 2.59 13.51
N LEU A 210 35.54 3.69 13.82
CA LEU A 210 36.87 3.65 14.43
C LEU A 210 36.80 3.55 15.95
N LEU A 211 35.89 4.30 16.56
CA LEU A 211 35.73 4.32 18.02
C LEU A 211 34.66 3.35 18.52
N ASN A 212 33.88 2.73 17.61
CA ASN A 212 32.71 1.91 17.92
C ASN A 212 31.71 2.62 18.85
N THR A 213 31.58 3.93 18.69
CA THR A 213 30.61 4.76 19.40
C THR A 213 29.43 5.09 18.50
N SER A 214 28.28 5.35 19.11
CA SER A 214 27.06 5.67 18.37
C SER A 214 26.21 6.69 19.11
N ALA A 215 25.45 7.47 18.34
CA ALA A 215 24.52 8.46 18.86
C ALA A 215 23.22 8.43 18.04
N SER A 216 22.08 8.60 18.71
CA SER A 216 20.78 8.70 18.06
C SER A 216 20.42 10.14 17.76
N TYR A 217 19.83 10.36 16.60
CA TYR A 217 19.04 11.56 16.30
C TYR A 217 17.70 11.52 17.04
N VAL A 218 17.01 12.65 17.08
CA VAL A 218 15.68 12.73 17.68
C VAL A 218 14.68 11.93 16.83
N PRO A 219 13.98 10.93 17.40
CA PRO A 219 12.98 10.17 16.66
C PRO A 219 11.79 11.05 16.29
N VAL A 220 11.22 10.79 15.12
CA VAL A 220 10.10 11.56 14.56
C VAL A 220 9.05 10.61 14.01
N HIS A 221 7.78 10.97 14.07
CA HIS A 221 6.68 10.11 13.66
C HIS A 221 5.81 10.74 12.56
N THR A 222 5.13 9.91 11.80
CA THR A 222 4.11 10.33 10.84
C THR A 222 3.09 9.22 10.63
N TYR A 223 1.85 9.61 10.30
CA TYR A 223 0.80 8.72 9.82
C TYR A 223 0.54 8.88 8.31
N ALA A 224 1.37 9.69 7.62
CA ALA A 224 1.22 10.10 6.22
C ALA A 224 -0.17 10.67 5.87
N CYS A 225 -0.89 11.19 6.87
CA CYS A 225 -2.20 11.83 6.79
C CYS A 225 -2.32 12.92 7.87
N SER A 226 -3.30 13.80 7.71
CA SER A 226 -3.57 14.87 8.68
C SER A 226 -4.74 14.48 9.59
N PHE A 227 -4.66 14.79 10.89
CA PHE A 227 -5.78 14.65 11.82
C PHE A 227 -6.76 15.83 11.76
N ALA A 228 -6.32 16.97 11.21
CA ALA A 228 -7.10 18.21 11.18
C ALA A 228 -7.84 18.42 9.85
N SER A 229 -7.47 17.71 8.78
CA SER A 229 -8.12 17.82 7.48
C SER A 229 -9.46 17.09 7.47
N THR A 230 -10.52 17.77 7.04
CA THR A 230 -11.86 17.17 6.86
C THR A 230 -12.00 16.42 5.53
N LEU A 231 -11.08 16.63 4.59
CA LEU A 231 -11.10 16.03 3.24
C LEU A 231 -10.11 14.84 3.12
N ASP A 232 -8.99 14.88 3.85
CA ASP A 232 -7.92 13.86 3.89
C ASP A 232 -7.54 13.52 5.34
N GLY A 233 -8.55 13.32 6.18
CA GLY A 233 -8.40 12.97 7.59
C GLY A 233 -7.91 11.54 7.79
N CYS A 234 -7.04 11.30 8.77
CA CYS A 234 -6.57 9.95 9.13
C CYS A 234 -7.71 8.95 9.43
N GLU A 235 -8.82 9.46 9.98
CA GLU A 235 -10.06 8.72 10.29
C GLU A 235 -10.95 8.48 9.04
N THR A 236 -10.77 9.29 8.00
CA THR A 236 -11.61 9.29 6.78
C THR A 236 -10.98 8.55 5.60
N LEU A 237 -9.92 7.80 5.84
CA LEU A 237 -8.97 7.28 4.85
C LEU A 237 -9.52 6.26 3.81
N GLY A 238 -10.83 6.09 3.75
CA GLY A 238 -11.49 5.62 2.54
C GLY A 238 -12.61 6.58 2.18
N LYS A 239 -12.43 7.34 1.08
CA LYS A 239 -13.55 8.04 0.43
C LYS A 239 -14.72 7.07 0.26
N ILE A 240 -15.94 7.55 0.48
CA ILE A 240 -17.14 6.72 0.39
C ILE A 240 -17.23 6.06 -1.00
N SER A 241 -16.81 6.79 -2.05
CA SER A 241 -16.71 6.29 -3.42
C SER A 241 -15.84 5.04 -3.52
N THR A 242 -14.63 5.07 -2.97
CA THR A 242 -13.70 3.94 -2.94
C THR A 242 -14.25 2.75 -2.16
N LYS A 243 -14.90 2.98 -1.01
CA LYS A 243 -15.54 1.93 -0.22
C LYS A 243 -16.64 1.23 -1.01
N VAL A 244 -17.54 2.02 -1.62
CA VAL A 244 -18.63 1.49 -2.45
C VAL A 244 -18.07 0.69 -3.63
N PHE A 245 -17.08 1.23 -4.35
CA PHE A 245 -16.46 0.55 -5.48
C PHE A 245 -15.86 -0.81 -5.09
N PHE A 246 -15.01 -0.85 -4.07
CA PHE A 246 -14.36 -2.10 -3.66
C PHE A 246 -15.36 -3.10 -3.06
N THR A 247 -16.45 -2.66 -2.43
CA THR A 247 -17.50 -3.60 -1.97
C THR A 247 -18.20 -4.30 -3.13
N ILE A 248 -18.58 -3.56 -4.17
CA ILE A 248 -19.23 -4.12 -5.36
C ILE A 248 -18.24 -5.04 -6.09
N ALA A 249 -17.00 -4.61 -6.23
CA ALA A 249 -15.94 -5.41 -6.82
C ALA A 249 -15.65 -6.69 -6.01
N GLY A 250 -15.68 -6.63 -4.68
CA GLY A 250 -15.53 -7.79 -3.81
C GLY A 250 -16.68 -8.79 -3.92
N LEU A 251 -17.92 -8.32 -3.99
CA LEU A 251 -19.09 -9.19 -4.22
C LEU A 251 -19.04 -9.85 -5.59
N ALA A 252 -18.68 -9.10 -6.64
CA ALA A 252 -18.46 -9.65 -7.98
C ALA A 252 -17.29 -10.65 -7.99
N GLY A 253 -16.20 -10.34 -7.29
CA GLY A 253 -15.02 -11.19 -7.13
C GLY A 253 -15.34 -12.50 -6.42
N LEU A 254 -16.14 -12.47 -5.35
CA LEU A 254 -16.62 -13.65 -4.65
C LEU A 254 -17.47 -14.54 -5.57
N PHE A 255 -18.36 -13.93 -6.36
CA PHE A 255 -19.14 -14.66 -7.36
C PHE A 255 -18.25 -15.32 -8.42
N VAL A 256 -17.27 -14.59 -8.96
CA VAL A 256 -16.30 -15.12 -9.93
C VAL A 256 -15.42 -16.22 -9.31
N CYS A 257 -15.05 -16.09 -8.04
CA CYS A 257 -14.23 -17.05 -7.30
C CYS A 257 -14.88 -18.44 -7.20
N PHE A 258 -16.21 -18.53 -7.06
CA PHE A 258 -16.91 -19.82 -6.96
C PHE A 258 -17.64 -20.26 -8.24
N PHE A 259 -18.06 -19.32 -9.07
CA PHE A 259 -18.94 -19.59 -10.22
C PHE A 259 -18.44 -19.01 -11.56
N GLY A 260 -17.24 -18.42 -11.59
CA GLY A 260 -16.69 -17.73 -12.76
C GLY A 260 -16.69 -18.61 -14.02
N HIS A 261 -16.04 -19.78 -13.95
CA HIS A 261 -15.94 -20.66 -15.12
C HIS A 261 -17.30 -21.15 -15.63
N ARG A 262 -18.27 -21.38 -14.72
CA ARG A 262 -19.65 -21.77 -15.10
C ARG A 262 -20.36 -20.65 -15.84
N PHE A 263 -20.21 -19.42 -15.36
CA PHE A 263 -20.79 -18.22 -15.96
C PHE A 263 -19.73 -17.43 -16.73
N PHE A 264 -19.14 -18.09 -17.73
CA PHE A 264 -18.03 -17.55 -18.52
C PHE A 264 -18.27 -16.13 -19.06
N LYS A 265 -19.50 -15.77 -19.43
CA LYS A 265 -19.83 -14.39 -19.86
C LYS A 265 -19.62 -13.35 -18.76
N CYS A 266 -20.01 -13.68 -17.53
CA CYS A 266 -19.86 -12.79 -16.38
C CYS A 266 -18.38 -12.69 -15.98
N GLU A 267 -17.67 -13.82 -16.02
CA GLU A 267 -16.23 -13.84 -15.80
C GLU A 267 -15.49 -12.94 -16.79
N LEU A 268 -15.71 -13.11 -18.09
CA LEU A 268 -15.09 -12.29 -19.13
C LEU A 268 -15.40 -10.80 -18.96
N PHE A 269 -16.63 -10.47 -18.58
CA PHE A 269 -17.01 -9.10 -18.27
C PHE A 269 -16.21 -8.55 -17.09
N CYS A 270 -16.16 -9.27 -15.96
CA CYS A 270 -15.43 -8.84 -14.77
C CYS A 270 -13.92 -8.72 -15.02
N MET A 271 -13.31 -9.70 -15.68
CA MET A 271 -11.86 -9.68 -15.98
C MET A 271 -11.52 -8.56 -16.97
N GLY A 272 -12.33 -8.38 -18.02
CA GLY A 272 -12.18 -7.28 -18.98
C GLY A 272 -12.40 -5.91 -18.33
N PHE A 273 -13.38 -5.81 -17.43
CA PHE A 273 -13.62 -4.61 -16.62
C PHE A 273 -12.40 -4.26 -15.78
N SER A 274 -11.89 -5.20 -14.98
CA SER A 274 -10.72 -4.96 -14.12
C SER A 274 -9.47 -4.59 -14.92
N PHE A 275 -9.20 -5.28 -16.03
CA PHE A 275 -8.05 -5.00 -16.88
C PHE A 275 -8.12 -3.59 -17.50
N ALA A 276 -9.25 -3.24 -18.12
CA ALA A 276 -9.42 -1.93 -18.75
C ALA A 276 -9.49 -0.81 -17.71
N ALA A 277 -10.22 -0.99 -16.61
CA ALA A 277 -10.31 -0.01 -15.54
C ALA A 277 -8.94 0.30 -14.95
N PHE A 278 -8.13 -0.72 -14.64
CA PHE A 278 -6.78 -0.51 -14.11
C PHE A 278 -5.87 0.22 -15.09
N PHE A 279 -5.80 -0.24 -16.35
CA PHE A 279 -4.93 0.35 -17.36
C PHE A 279 -5.30 1.82 -17.65
N PHE A 280 -6.59 2.11 -17.82
CA PHE A 280 -7.05 3.48 -18.09
C PHE A 280 -7.00 4.36 -16.84
N PHE A 281 -7.19 3.82 -15.64
CA PHE A 281 -6.96 4.57 -14.41
C PHE A 281 -5.52 5.09 -14.34
N VAL A 282 -4.53 4.25 -14.67
CA VAL A 282 -3.11 4.67 -14.77
C VAL A 282 -2.93 5.75 -15.84
N LEU A 283 -3.47 5.54 -17.04
CA LEU A 283 -3.31 6.46 -18.17
C LEU A 283 -3.95 7.82 -17.89
N ILE A 284 -5.17 7.85 -17.36
CA ILE A 284 -5.89 9.09 -17.01
C ILE A 284 -5.14 9.84 -15.92
N THR A 285 -4.70 9.13 -14.87
CA THR A 285 -3.99 9.76 -13.75
C THR A 285 -2.64 10.34 -14.19
N ARG A 286 -1.97 9.73 -15.18
CA ARG A 286 -0.71 10.24 -15.74
C ARG A 286 -0.87 11.41 -16.71
N THR A 287 -1.97 11.46 -17.44
CA THR A 287 -2.16 12.45 -18.52
C THR A 287 -3.03 13.64 -18.10
N THR A 288 -3.79 13.52 -17.02
CA THR A 288 -4.77 14.54 -16.62
C THR A 288 -4.72 14.87 -15.13
N GLU A 289 -4.88 16.14 -14.79
CA GLU A 289 -4.99 16.66 -13.41
C GLU A 289 -6.46 16.70 -12.94
N LEU A 290 -7.20 15.61 -13.15
CA LEU A 290 -8.59 15.50 -12.71
C LEU A 290 -8.71 15.15 -11.22
N ASP A 291 -9.81 15.52 -10.59
CA ASP A 291 -10.12 15.07 -9.23
C ASP A 291 -10.29 13.55 -9.17
N TYR A 292 -9.97 12.94 -8.02
CA TYR A 292 -9.96 11.49 -7.82
C TYR A 292 -11.31 10.84 -8.15
N ASP A 293 -12.42 11.45 -7.74
CA ASP A 293 -13.76 10.87 -7.95
C ASP A 293 -14.15 10.88 -9.45
N ILE A 294 -13.69 11.89 -10.20
CA ILE A 294 -13.86 11.96 -11.65
C ILE A 294 -12.99 10.91 -12.36
N ARG A 295 -11.74 10.74 -11.91
CA ARG A 295 -10.84 9.72 -12.46
C ARG A 295 -11.39 8.31 -12.25
N LEU A 296 -11.88 8.02 -11.05
CA LEU A 296 -12.46 6.73 -10.71
C LEU A 296 -13.68 6.44 -11.58
N THR A 297 -14.65 7.36 -11.64
CA THR A 297 -15.85 7.19 -12.47
C THR A 297 -15.54 7.05 -13.96
N LEU A 298 -14.59 7.82 -14.51
CA LEU A 298 -14.18 7.66 -15.90
C LEU A 298 -13.54 6.29 -16.16
N SER A 299 -12.70 5.81 -15.24
CA SER A 299 -12.08 4.49 -15.33
C SER A 299 -13.11 3.36 -15.24
N GLU A 300 -14.17 3.52 -14.44
CA GLU A 300 -15.28 2.57 -14.36
C GLU A 300 -16.06 2.50 -15.67
N VAL A 301 -16.38 3.64 -16.28
CA VAL A 301 -17.08 3.69 -17.58
C VAL A 301 -16.25 2.99 -18.66
N ILE A 302 -14.95 3.27 -18.73
CA ILE A 302 -14.04 2.62 -19.68
C ILE A 302 -13.88 1.13 -19.34
N GLY A 303 -13.87 0.77 -18.05
CA GLY A 303 -13.91 -0.61 -17.58
C GLY A 303 -15.13 -1.35 -18.14
N VAL A 304 -16.32 -0.78 -18.04
CA VAL A 304 -17.55 -1.38 -18.58
C VAL A 304 -17.42 -1.61 -20.08
N LEU A 305 -16.89 -0.63 -20.82
CA LEU A 305 -16.60 -0.76 -22.25
C LEU A 305 -15.61 -1.91 -22.52
N GLY A 306 -14.53 -2.01 -21.74
CA GLY A 306 -13.55 -3.09 -21.84
C GLY A 306 -14.15 -4.47 -21.59
N GLY A 307 -14.98 -4.61 -20.55
CA GLY A 307 -15.72 -5.84 -20.26
C GLY A 307 -16.68 -6.23 -21.39
N VAL A 308 -17.44 -5.27 -21.94
CA VAL A 308 -18.33 -5.50 -23.09
C VAL A 308 -17.54 -5.91 -24.32
N ILE A 309 -16.45 -5.22 -24.64
CA ILE A 309 -15.60 -5.54 -25.81
C ILE A 309 -15.05 -6.96 -25.69
N LEU A 310 -14.59 -7.37 -24.51
CA LEU A 310 -14.03 -8.70 -24.29
C LEU A 310 -15.10 -9.79 -24.45
N VAL A 311 -16.29 -9.60 -23.87
CA VAL A 311 -17.44 -10.50 -24.08
C VAL A 311 -17.86 -10.55 -25.55
N MET A 312 -17.91 -9.41 -26.23
CA MET A 312 -18.29 -9.32 -27.65
C MET A 312 -17.25 -9.97 -28.55
N SER A 313 -15.96 -9.87 -28.23
CA SER A 313 -14.88 -10.54 -28.96
C SER A 313 -15.02 -12.05 -28.89
N TRP A 314 -15.30 -12.60 -27.70
CA TRP A 314 -15.60 -14.02 -27.53
C TRP A 314 -16.87 -14.42 -28.28
N TRP A 315 -17.93 -13.61 -28.16
CA TRP A 315 -19.20 -13.88 -28.83
C TRP A 315 -19.04 -13.92 -30.36
N ARG A 316 -18.26 -13.00 -30.94
CA ARG A 316 -18.11 -12.82 -32.40
C ARG A 316 -17.10 -13.75 -33.04
N PHE A 317 -15.94 -13.96 -32.40
CA PHE A 317 -14.82 -14.71 -32.96
C PHE A 317 -14.73 -16.14 -32.41
N GLY A 318 -15.37 -16.42 -31.27
CA GLY A 318 -15.22 -17.70 -30.58
C GLY A 318 -13.78 -18.00 -30.15
N SER A 319 -12.88 -17.01 -30.21
CA SER A 319 -11.46 -17.19 -29.87
C SER A 319 -11.28 -17.22 -28.37
N VAL A 320 -11.36 -18.42 -27.80
CA VAL A 320 -11.11 -18.68 -26.38
C VAL A 320 -9.67 -18.31 -26.01
N MET A 321 -8.72 -18.47 -26.93
CA MET A 321 -7.30 -18.20 -26.66
C MET A 321 -7.01 -16.72 -26.37
N ALA A 322 -7.62 -15.79 -27.12
CA ALA A 322 -7.43 -14.36 -26.86
C ALA A 322 -7.97 -13.95 -25.48
N CYS A 323 -9.09 -14.53 -25.07
CA CYS A 323 -9.68 -14.30 -23.75
C CYS A 323 -8.80 -14.86 -22.63
N VAL A 324 -8.31 -16.10 -22.80
CA VAL A 324 -7.43 -16.76 -21.82
C VAL A 324 -6.11 -16.01 -21.65
N ILE A 325 -5.58 -15.37 -22.70
CA ILE A 325 -4.39 -14.52 -22.59
C ILE A 325 -4.67 -13.31 -21.68
N VAL A 326 -5.78 -12.59 -21.88
CA VAL A 326 -6.13 -11.42 -21.03
C VAL A 326 -6.34 -11.85 -19.58
N VAL A 327 -7.06 -12.94 -19.36
CA VAL A 327 -7.28 -13.51 -18.02
C VAL A 327 -5.94 -13.93 -17.40
N GLY A 328 -5.08 -14.63 -18.15
CA GLY A 328 -3.76 -15.05 -17.69
C GLY A 328 -2.81 -13.88 -17.41
N LEU A 329 -2.93 -12.75 -18.12
CA LEU A 329 -2.18 -11.52 -17.82
C LEU A 329 -2.61 -10.92 -16.47
N MET A 330 -3.90 -11.00 -16.09
CA MET A 330 -4.35 -10.56 -14.77
C MET A 330 -3.77 -11.42 -13.65
N LEU A 331 -3.74 -12.74 -13.83
CA LEU A 331 -3.07 -13.63 -12.89
C LEU A 331 -1.56 -13.36 -12.84
N GLY A 332 -0.93 -13.17 -14.01
CA GLY A 332 0.48 -12.84 -14.12
C GLY A 332 0.84 -11.53 -13.42
N PHE A 333 0.03 -10.50 -13.60
CA PHE A 333 0.16 -9.21 -12.91
C PHE A 333 0.09 -9.39 -11.39
N LEU A 334 -0.88 -10.16 -10.90
CA LEU A 334 -1.03 -10.40 -9.47
C LEU A 334 0.15 -11.20 -8.90
N ILE A 335 0.59 -12.27 -9.59
CA ILE A 335 1.76 -13.06 -9.17
C ILE A 335 3.02 -12.18 -9.16
N ALA A 336 3.27 -11.42 -10.23
CA ALA A 336 4.42 -10.52 -10.30
C ALA A 336 4.38 -9.48 -9.16
N SER A 337 3.20 -8.92 -8.88
CA SER A 337 2.99 -7.99 -7.77
C SER A 337 3.29 -8.64 -6.41
N THR A 338 2.82 -9.87 -6.18
CA THR A 338 3.09 -10.60 -4.93
C THR A 338 4.58 -10.90 -4.74
N VAL A 339 5.28 -11.35 -5.79
CA VAL A 339 6.71 -11.67 -5.73
C VAL A 339 7.52 -10.42 -5.42
N LEU A 340 7.21 -9.28 -6.05
CA LEU A 340 7.90 -8.01 -5.81
C LEU A 340 7.45 -7.31 -4.53
N PHE A 341 6.35 -7.73 -3.91
CA PHE A 341 5.96 -7.28 -2.57
C PHE A 341 6.77 -7.98 -1.48
N THR A 342 7.29 -9.20 -1.74
CA THR A 342 8.21 -9.88 -0.81
C THR A 342 9.58 -9.17 -0.76
N PRO A 343 10.47 -9.50 0.21
CA PRO A 343 11.80 -8.90 0.32
C PRO A 343 12.66 -9.00 -0.95
N LEU A 344 12.30 -9.87 -1.90
CA LEU A 344 12.91 -9.92 -3.22
C LEU A 344 12.78 -8.61 -4.02
N GLY A 345 11.69 -7.86 -3.82
CA GLY A 345 11.48 -6.57 -4.49
C GLY A 345 12.30 -5.42 -3.91
N ASP A 346 12.81 -5.57 -2.68
CA ASP A 346 13.58 -4.53 -1.97
C ASP A 346 15.10 -4.67 -2.19
N LEU A 347 15.52 -5.52 -3.12
CA LEU A 347 16.93 -5.63 -3.49
C LEU A 347 17.42 -4.32 -4.12
N ASP A 348 18.64 -3.89 -3.75
CA ASP A 348 19.24 -2.64 -4.23
C ASP A 348 19.29 -2.52 -5.77
N VAL A 349 19.36 -3.66 -6.46
CA VAL A 349 19.32 -3.74 -7.93
C VAL A 349 17.99 -3.20 -8.48
N PHE A 350 16.86 -3.58 -7.87
CA PHE A 350 15.52 -3.13 -8.28
C PHE A 350 15.21 -1.70 -7.85
N ARG A 351 15.87 -1.21 -6.79
CA ARG A 351 15.76 0.16 -6.30
C ARG A 351 16.52 1.15 -7.20
N ARG A 352 17.76 0.83 -7.59
CA ARG A 352 18.58 1.72 -8.43
C ARG A 352 18.22 1.70 -9.92
N SER A 353 17.62 0.62 -10.42
CA SER A 353 17.38 0.45 -11.86
C SER A 353 15.93 0.13 -12.19
N ASP A 354 15.19 1.15 -12.64
CA ASP A 354 13.80 1.02 -13.09
C ASP A 354 13.64 0.04 -14.24
N VAL A 355 14.61 0.03 -15.17
CA VAL A 355 14.57 -0.86 -16.34
C VAL A 355 14.55 -2.33 -15.91
N VAL A 356 15.37 -2.71 -14.92
CA VAL A 356 15.44 -4.11 -14.44
C VAL A 356 14.14 -4.49 -13.74
N PHE A 357 13.59 -3.59 -12.92
CA PHE A 357 12.30 -3.83 -12.27
C PHE A 357 11.17 -4.06 -13.28
N TRP A 358 10.99 -3.15 -14.25
CA TRP A 358 9.91 -3.28 -15.23
C TRP A 358 10.09 -4.46 -16.17
N LEU A 359 11.34 -4.78 -16.53
CA LEU A 359 11.66 -5.96 -17.33
C LEU A 359 11.29 -7.24 -16.58
N THR A 360 11.73 -7.39 -15.33
CA THR A 360 11.43 -8.59 -14.52
C THR A 360 9.92 -8.72 -14.25
N PHE A 361 9.25 -7.63 -13.90
CA PHE A 361 7.80 -7.58 -13.75
C PHE A 361 7.07 -8.04 -15.02
N SER A 362 7.48 -7.51 -16.18
CA SER A 362 6.88 -7.86 -17.47
C SER A 362 7.15 -9.31 -17.86
N CYS A 363 8.36 -9.82 -17.61
CA CYS A 363 8.70 -11.22 -17.85
C CYS A 363 7.82 -12.16 -17.04
N ILE A 364 7.65 -11.93 -15.74
CA ILE A 364 6.77 -12.76 -14.89
C ILE A 364 5.32 -12.67 -15.39
N THR A 365 4.85 -11.46 -15.70
CA THR A 365 3.48 -11.22 -16.18
C THR A 365 3.18 -11.95 -17.49
N ILE A 366 4.15 -12.08 -18.41
CA ILE A 366 3.99 -12.75 -19.70
C ILE A 366 4.20 -14.28 -19.60
N ILE A 367 5.10 -14.76 -18.74
CA ILE A 367 5.36 -16.19 -18.57
C ILE A 367 4.12 -16.94 -18.08
N VAL A 368 3.35 -16.33 -17.17
CA VAL A 368 2.14 -16.94 -16.59
C VAL A 368 1.09 -17.29 -17.64
N PRO A 369 0.60 -16.37 -18.50
CA PRO A 369 -0.34 -16.72 -19.56
C PRO A 369 0.26 -17.73 -20.55
N LEU A 370 1.55 -17.61 -20.92
CA LEU A 370 2.20 -18.56 -21.84
C LEU A 370 2.19 -20.00 -21.29
N PHE A 371 2.41 -20.16 -19.98
CA PHE A 371 2.30 -21.46 -19.31
C PHE A 371 0.87 -22.01 -19.38
N PHE A 372 -0.12 -21.17 -19.08
CA PHE A 372 -1.53 -21.58 -19.07
C PHE A 372 -2.16 -21.74 -20.46
N VAL A 373 -1.53 -21.26 -21.55
CA VAL A 373 -1.97 -21.58 -22.93
C VAL A 373 -2.01 -23.09 -23.17
N ARG A 374 -1.13 -23.87 -22.52
CA ARG A 374 -1.11 -25.33 -22.64
C ARG A 374 -2.35 -25.99 -22.04
N TRP A 375 -2.90 -25.41 -20.96
CA TRP A 375 -4.05 -25.89 -20.21
C TRP A 375 -5.01 -24.73 -19.88
N PRO A 376 -5.74 -24.21 -20.89
CA PRO A 376 -6.49 -22.97 -20.76
C PRO A 376 -7.63 -23.06 -19.74
N ARG A 377 -8.25 -24.24 -19.60
CA ARG A 377 -9.31 -24.50 -18.62
C ARG A 377 -8.81 -24.35 -17.18
N GLU A 378 -7.71 -25.05 -16.87
CA GLU A 378 -7.12 -25.03 -15.53
C GLU A 378 -6.61 -23.63 -15.18
N GLY A 379 -5.99 -22.92 -16.14
CA GLY A 379 -5.56 -21.55 -15.96
C GLY A 379 -6.71 -20.57 -15.71
N ASN A 380 -7.83 -20.73 -16.42
CA ASN A 380 -9.02 -19.88 -16.25
C ASN A 380 -9.66 -20.07 -14.87
N ILE A 381 -9.83 -21.33 -14.44
CA ILE A 381 -10.36 -21.67 -13.11
C ILE A 381 -9.42 -21.16 -12.00
N THR A 382 -8.12 -21.35 -12.17
CA THR A 382 -7.10 -20.87 -11.22
C THR A 382 -7.13 -19.36 -11.09
N THR A 383 -7.22 -18.65 -12.22
CA THR A 383 -7.31 -17.19 -12.24
C THR A 383 -8.58 -16.69 -11.55
N CYS A 384 -9.74 -17.28 -11.85
CA CYS A 384 -11.00 -16.97 -11.16
C CYS A 384 -10.87 -17.08 -9.64
N GLY A 385 -10.31 -18.20 -9.17
CA GLY A 385 -10.14 -18.46 -7.75
C GLY A 385 -9.24 -17.42 -7.08
N ILE A 386 -8.02 -17.22 -7.61
CA ILE A 386 -7.01 -16.35 -6.99
C ILE A 386 -7.38 -14.87 -7.09
N VAL A 387 -7.71 -14.38 -8.29
CA VAL A 387 -8.04 -12.97 -8.54
C VAL A 387 -9.39 -12.61 -7.90
N GLY A 388 -10.37 -13.51 -7.99
CA GLY A 388 -11.67 -13.32 -7.34
C GLY A 388 -11.56 -13.27 -5.81
N ALA A 389 -10.75 -14.14 -5.21
CA ALA A 389 -10.48 -14.10 -3.77
C ALA A 389 -9.70 -12.83 -3.37
N TYR A 390 -8.76 -12.36 -4.18
CA TYR A 390 -8.03 -11.12 -3.91
C TYR A 390 -8.96 -9.88 -3.95
N ALA A 391 -9.95 -9.85 -4.84
CA ALA A 391 -10.95 -8.78 -4.85
C ALA A 391 -11.75 -8.70 -3.53
N VAL A 392 -11.99 -9.84 -2.85
CA VAL A 392 -12.60 -9.87 -1.52
C VAL A 392 -11.65 -9.27 -0.47
N VAL A 393 -10.36 -9.56 -0.55
CA VAL A 393 -9.34 -8.94 0.33
C VAL A 393 -9.34 -7.42 0.17
N LEU A 394 -9.38 -6.92 -1.08
CA LEU A 394 -9.46 -5.48 -1.35
C LEU A 394 -10.75 -4.85 -0.79
N ALA A 395 -11.88 -5.56 -0.83
CA ALA A 395 -13.13 -5.10 -0.24
C ALA A 395 -13.05 -4.97 1.28
N VAL A 396 -12.44 -5.96 1.96
CA VAL A 396 -12.21 -5.90 3.41
C VAL A 396 -11.25 -4.77 3.75
N ASN A 397 -10.20 -4.58 2.94
CA ASN A 397 -9.22 -3.51 3.12
C ASN A 397 -9.85 -2.10 3.09
N ALA A 398 -10.99 -1.93 2.42
CA ALA A 398 -11.69 -0.65 2.38
C ALA A 398 -12.32 -0.27 3.74
N TYR A 399 -12.47 -1.22 4.66
CA TYR A 399 -13.06 -1.02 5.99
C TYR A 399 -12.07 -1.23 7.12
N ILE A 400 -11.16 -2.18 6.96
CA ILE A 400 -10.11 -2.51 7.91
C ILE A 400 -8.80 -2.21 7.21
N TYR A 401 -7.95 -1.40 7.82
CA TYR A 401 -6.63 -1.16 7.27
C TYR A 401 -5.84 -2.49 7.22
N THR A 402 -5.35 -2.88 6.03
CA THR A 402 -4.50 -4.07 5.85
C THR A 402 -3.35 -3.77 4.89
N SER A 403 -2.18 -4.38 5.12
CA SER A 403 -1.01 -4.17 4.26
C SER A 403 -1.16 -4.88 2.90
N LEU A 404 -2.07 -5.85 2.77
CA LEU A 404 -2.24 -6.65 1.55
C LEU A 404 -2.70 -5.87 0.32
N SER A 405 -3.42 -4.77 0.50
CA SER A 405 -3.79 -3.90 -0.63
C SER A 405 -2.57 -3.28 -1.32
N TYR A 406 -1.46 -3.15 -0.59
CA TYR A 406 -0.20 -2.63 -1.11
C TYR A 406 0.50 -3.57 -2.08
N ILE A 407 0.08 -4.84 -2.19
CA ILE A 407 0.53 -5.75 -3.25
C ILE A 407 0.31 -5.09 -4.62
N THR A 408 -0.92 -4.62 -4.89
CA THR A 408 -1.24 -3.95 -6.16
C THR A 408 -1.03 -2.43 -6.10
N LEU A 409 -1.21 -1.80 -4.94
CA LEU A 409 -1.02 -0.35 -4.83
C LEU A 409 0.45 0.07 -4.98
N ASN A 410 1.43 -0.73 -4.56
CA ASN A 410 2.85 -0.38 -4.76
C ASN A 410 3.21 -0.32 -6.25
N ILE A 411 2.69 -1.28 -7.03
CA ILE A 411 2.85 -1.27 -8.49
C ILE A 411 2.13 -0.06 -9.09
N LEU A 412 0.91 0.25 -8.63
CA LEU A 412 0.17 1.43 -9.06
C LEU A 412 0.95 2.72 -8.75
N LYS A 413 1.49 2.88 -7.54
CA LYS A 413 2.28 4.06 -7.17
C LYS A 413 3.52 4.20 -8.03
N ARG A 414 4.22 3.10 -8.34
CA ARG A 414 5.35 3.12 -9.28
C ARG A 414 4.93 3.46 -10.71
N PHE A 415 3.74 3.02 -11.13
CA PHE A 415 3.15 3.45 -12.39
C PHE A 415 2.77 4.93 -12.40
N LEU A 416 2.49 5.56 -11.26
CA LEU A 416 2.01 6.95 -11.13
C LEU A 416 3.09 7.98 -10.78
N ASN A 417 4.18 7.57 -10.14
CA ASN A 417 5.32 8.43 -9.81
C ASN A 417 6.62 7.86 -10.42
N THR A 418 7.30 8.63 -11.27
CA THR A 418 8.58 8.24 -11.87
C THR A 418 9.73 8.18 -10.86
N ASN A 419 9.61 8.88 -9.72
CA ASN A 419 10.62 8.92 -8.66
C ASN A 419 10.41 7.82 -7.61
N PHE A 420 9.42 6.95 -7.79
CA PHE A 420 9.07 5.88 -6.83
C PHE A 420 10.11 4.76 -6.74
N SER A 421 11.09 4.72 -7.64
CA SER A 421 12.09 3.68 -7.73
C SER A 421 13.05 3.63 -6.54
N ALA A 422 13.26 4.77 -5.88
CA ALA A 422 14.16 4.90 -4.74
C ALA A 422 13.55 4.48 -3.39
N MET A 423 12.28 4.07 -3.33
CA MET A 423 11.54 3.92 -2.07
C MET A 423 11.60 2.51 -1.49
N PHE A 424 11.70 2.44 -0.17
CA PHE A 424 11.52 1.20 0.57
C PHE A 424 10.03 0.88 0.69
N THR A 425 9.66 -0.33 0.29
CA THR A 425 8.27 -0.81 0.21
C THR A 425 7.93 -1.91 1.21
N ASP A 426 8.88 -2.32 2.06
CA ASP A 426 8.69 -3.42 2.99
C ASP A 426 7.82 -2.98 4.19
N VAL A 427 6.61 -3.54 4.24
CA VAL A 427 5.60 -3.30 5.28
C VAL A 427 5.58 -4.52 6.22
N PRO A 428 5.60 -4.35 7.55
CA PRO A 428 5.61 -5.48 8.46
C PRO A 428 4.26 -6.19 8.42
N PHE A 429 4.29 -7.51 8.27
CA PHE A 429 3.10 -8.32 8.42
C PHE A 429 2.65 -8.32 9.89
N GLN A 430 1.50 -7.72 10.16
CA GLN A 430 0.87 -7.79 11.47
C GLN A 430 -0.10 -8.98 11.56
N THR A 431 -0.65 -9.23 12.74
CA THR A 431 -1.62 -10.32 12.97
C THR A 431 -2.82 -10.28 12.04
N ILE A 432 -3.29 -9.07 11.70
CA ILE A 432 -4.41 -8.87 10.78
C ILE A 432 -4.04 -9.37 9.38
N ASP A 433 -2.84 -9.08 8.92
CA ASP A 433 -2.37 -9.53 7.62
C ASP A 433 -2.23 -11.05 7.55
N TYR A 434 -1.72 -11.70 8.60
CA TYR A 434 -1.67 -13.17 8.64
C TYR A 434 -3.07 -13.78 8.52
N VAL A 435 -4.05 -13.23 9.25
CA VAL A 435 -5.45 -13.66 9.13
C VAL A 435 -5.96 -13.44 7.70
N MET A 436 -5.72 -12.28 7.10
CA MET A 436 -6.20 -11.98 5.76
C MET A 436 -5.51 -12.81 4.67
N ILE A 437 -4.24 -13.17 4.81
CA ILE A 437 -3.54 -14.12 3.94
C ILE A 437 -4.20 -15.49 4.05
N THR A 438 -4.50 -15.97 5.26
CA THR A 438 -5.17 -17.27 5.43
C THR A 438 -6.55 -17.26 4.78
N VAL A 439 -7.33 -16.18 4.93
CA VAL A 439 -8.63 -16.02 4.27
C VAL A 439 -8.46 -16.04 2.76
N TRP A 440 -7.47 -15.32 2.22
CA TRP A 440 -7.22 -15.27 0.78
C TRP A 440 -6.86 -16.65 0.20
N VAL A 441 -5.95 -17.39 0.85
CA VAL A 441 -5.53 -18.73 0.43
C VAL A 441 -6.69 -19.73 0.53
N VAL A 442 -7.45 -19.70 1.62
CA VAL A 442 -8.59 -20.60 1.82
C VAL A 442 -9.71 -20.32 0.82
N LEU A 443 -10.04 -19.05 0.57
CA LEU A 443 -11.02 -18.67 -0.45
C LEU A 443 -10.55 -19.08 -1.85
N GLY A 444 -9.30 -18.79 -2.21
CA GLY A 444 -8.73 -19.18 -3.49
C GLY A 444 -8.74 -20.71 -3.70
N ALA A 445 -8.23 -21.47 -2.74
CA ALA A 445 -8.17 -22.93 -2.81
C ALA A 445 -9.56 -23.57 -2.85
N SER A 446 -10.50 -23.09 -2.01
CA SER A 446 -11.88 -23.59 -2.00
C SER A 446 -12.62 -23.25 -3.30
N GLY A 447 -12.44 -22.05 -3.85
CA GLY A 447 -12.98 -21.64 -5.14
C GLY A 447 -12.46 -22.51 -6.28
N ILE A 448 -11.14 -22.73 -6.35
CA ILE A 448 -10.50 -23.59 -7.36
C ILE A 448 -11.02 -25.03 -7.24
N ALA A 449 -10.98 -25.62 -6.04
CA ALA A 449 -11.41 -27.00 -5.83
C ALA A 449 -12.89 -27.20 -6.20
N LEU A 450 -13.75 -26.26 -5.82
CA LEU A 450 -15.19 -26.31 -6.11
C LEU A 450 -15.46 -26.18 -7.61
N GLN A 451 -14.78 -25.27 -8.31
CA GLN A 451 -14.91 -25.13 -9.77
C GLN A 451 -14.40 -26.36 -10.51
N LEU A 452 -13.25 -26.91 -10.12
CA LEU A 452 -12.70 -28.14 -10.70
C LEU A 452 -13.62 -29.34 -10.50
N TYR A 453 -14.16 -29.50 -9.30
CA TYR A 453 -15.06 -30.60 -8.97
C TYR A 453 -16.37 -30.54 -9.79
N ARG A 454 -17.00 -29.37 -9.85
CA ARG A 454 -18.30 -29.19 -10.53
C ARG A 454 -18.20 -29.32 -12.04
N GLU A 455 -17.09 -28.88 -12.62
CA GLU A 455 -16.93 -28.81 -14.07
C GLU A 455 -16.27 -30.08 -14.64
N ARG A 456 -15.86 -31.05 -13.80
CA ARG A 456 -15.14 -32.27 -14.20
C ARG A 456 -15.81 -33.04 -15.35
N SER A 457 -17.14 -33.08 -15.37
CA SER A 457 -17.93 -33.82 -16.37
C SER A 457 -18.43 -32.97 -17.55
N ARG A 458 -18.01 -31.70 -17.64
CA ARG A 458 -18.47 -30.74 -18.65
C ARG A 458 -17.40 -30.46 -19.72
N PRO A 459 -17.81 -29.98 -20.91
CA PRO A 459 -16.87 -29.58 -21.96
C PRO A 459 -15.95 -28.45 -21.49
N PHE A 460 -14.73 -28.41 -22.04
CA PHE A 460 -13.64 -27.52 -21.60
C PHE A 460 -14.00 -26.02 -21.56
N PHE A 461 -14.82 -25.56 -22.51
CA PHE A 461 -15.37 -24.21 -22.52
C PHE A 461 -16.77 -24.26 -23.16
N PRO A 462 -17.69 -23.35 -22.77
CA PRO A 462 -18.97 -23.24 -23.47
C PRO A 462 -18.73 -22.83 -24.94
N PRO A 463 -19.38 -23.50 -25.90
CA PRO A 463 -19.25 -23.14 -27.31
C PRO A 463 -19.76 -21.72 -27.57
N SER A 464 -19.16 -21.02 -28.54
CA SER A 464 -19.56 -19.64 -28.80
C SER A 464 -21.00 -19.59 -29.35
N PRO A 465 -21.86 -18.68 -28.84
CA PRO A 465 -23.25 -18.61 -29.27
C PRO A 465 -23.39 -18.29 -30.76
N TYR A 466 -22.45 -17.55 -31.35
CA TYR A 466 -22.45 -17.25 -32.78
C TYR A 466 -22.14 -18.49 -33.63
N LEU A 467 -21.15 -19.32 -33.24
CA LEU A 467 -20.87 -20.56 -33.95
C LEU A 467 -22.00 -21.56 -33.79
N LEU A 468 -22.60 -21.66 -32.60
CA LEU A 468 -23.81 -22.44 -32.39
C LEU A 468 -24.96 -21.95 -33.26
N TRP A 469 -25.18 -20.63 -33.34
CA TRP A 469 -26.22 -20.05 -34.20
C TRP A 469 -25.95 -20.33 -35.68
N LEU A 470 -24.69 -20.26 -36.12
CA LEU A 470 -24.31 -20.55 -37.50
C LEU A 470 -24.53 -22.03 -37.83
N GLN A 471 -24.08 -22.94 -36.95
CA GLN A 471 -24.32 -24.38 -37.06
C GLN A 471 -25.81 -24.71 -37.07
N GLU A 472 -26.60 -24.07 -36.20
CA GLU A 472 -28.05 -24.27 -36.16
C GLU A 472 -28.73 -23.71 -37.41
N ARG A 473 -28.22 -22.60 -37.97
CA ARG A 473 -28.71 -22.04 -39.24
C ARG A 473 -28.37 -22.94 -40.43
N GLU A 474 -27.19 -23.54 -40.45
CA GLU A 474 -26.81 -24.52 -41.47
C GLU A 474 -27.61 -25.81 -41.33
N ARG A 475 -27.79 -26.30 -40.09
CA ARG A 475 -28.65 -27.44 -39.77
C ARG A 475 -30.07 -27.21 -40.26
N ARG A 476 -30.64 -26.02 -40.04
CA ARG A 476 -31.97 -25.65 -40.55
C ARG A 476 -32.03 -25.62 -42.08
N LYS A 477 -30.93 -25.36 -42.78
CA LYS A 477 -30.89 -25.39 -44.26
C LYS A 477 -30.76 -26.81 -44.81
N THR A 478 -30.07 -27.70 -44.12
CA THR A 478 -29.75 -29.06 -44.61
C THR A 478 -30.73 -30.11 -44.10
N ASN A 479 -31.37 -29.89 -42.95
CA ASN A 479 -32.33 -30.80 -42.36
C ASN A 479 -33.75 -30.48 -42.84
N VAL A 480 -34.17 -31.13 -43.93
CA VAL A 480 -35.51 -31.01 -44.51
C VAL A 480 -36.60 -31.48 -43.54
N LEU A 481 -36.25 -32.33 -42.57
CA LEU A 481 -37.15 -32.85 -41.51
C LEU A 481 -37.24 -31.90 -40.30
N ASP A 482 -36.60 -30.73 -40.33
CA ASP A 482 -36.75 -29.75 -39.27
C ASP A 482 -38.19 -29.20 -39.28
N PRO A 483 -38.94 -29.25 -38.16
CA PRO A 483 -40.30 -28.73 -38.08
C PRO A 483 -40.42 -27.28 -38.59
N SER A 484 -39.35 -26.49 -38.46
CA SER A 484 -39.23 -25.11 -38.99
C SER A 484 -39.46 -24.97 -40.50
N HIS A 485 -39.25 -26.03 -41.29
CA HIS A 485 -39.55 -26.06 -42.72
C HIS A 485 -41.03 -26.31 -43.04
N HIS A 486 -41.74 -26.97 -42.13
CA HIS A 486 -43.18 -27.24 -42.26
C HIS A 486 -44.05 -26.12 -41.68
N PHE A 487 -43.42 -25.10 -41.10
CA PHE A 487 -44.11 -23.92 -40.59
C PHE A 487 -44.45 -22.97 -41.75
N PRO A 488 -45.75 -22.72 -42.03
CA PRO A 488 -46.15 -21.82 -43.12
C PRO A 488 -45.56 -20.42 -42.91
N SER A 489 -45.21 -19.75 -44.00
CA SER A 489 -44.67 -18.40 -43.98
C SER A 489 -45.57 -17.42 -43.22
N LEU A 490 -45.02 -16.42 -42.53
CA LEU A 490 -45.81 -15.39 -41.84
C LEU A 490 -46.97 -14.80 -42.66
N PRO A 491 -46.80 -14.46 -43.96
CA PRO A 491 -47.92 -13.99 -44.78
C PRO A 491 -49.00 -15.07 -44.97
N SER A 492 -48.64 -16.34 -45.17
CA SER A 492 -49.64 -17.41 -45.30
C SER A 492 -50.37 -17.70 -43.98
N ARG A 493 -49.72 -17.51 -42.83
CA ARG A 493 -50.41 -17.57 -41.51
C ARG A 493 -51.37 -16.42 -41.29
N LEU A 494 -50.96 -15.21 -41.67
CA LEU A 494 -51.82 -14.04 -41.59
C LEU A 494 -53.02 -14.20 -42.53
N LEU A 495 -52.79 -14.67 -43.75
CA LEU A 495 -53.83 -14.92 -44.73
C LEU A 495 -54.77 -16.06 -44.29
N ALA A 496 -54.25 -17.14 -43.70
CA ALA A 496 -55.04 -18.21 -43.10
C ALA A 496 -55.87 -17.72 -41.90
N ARG A 497 -55.32 -16.86 -41.03
CA ARG A 497 -56.07 -16.22 -39.93
C ARG A 497 -57.16 -15.28 -40.44
N ILE A 498 -56.88 -14.51 -41.50
CA ILE A 498 -57.86 -13.63 -42.15
C ILE A 498 -58.94 -14.45 -42.85
N GLN A 499 -58.58 -15.58 -43.47
CA GLN A 499 -59.53 -16.53 -44.06
C GLN A 499 -60.38 -17.25 -43.00
N GLN A 500 -59.83 -17.56 -41.84
CA GLN A 500 -60.59 -18.10 -40.70
C GLN A 500 -61.57 -17.06 -40.10
N LEU A 501 -61.23 -15.77 -40.17
CA LEU A 501 -62.13 -14.68 -39.74
C LEU A 501 -63.24 -14.39 -40.77
N THR A 502 -63.07 -14.79 -42.03
CA THR A 502 -64.04 -14.55 -43.12
C THR A 502 -64.89 -15.77 -43.48
N LYS A 503 -64.48 -16.99 -43.09
CA LYS A 503 -65.32 -18.19 -43.23
C LYS A 503 -66.21 -18.39 -42.00
N ARG A 504 -67.51 -18.59 -42.25
CA ARG A 504 -68.48 -19.04 -41.25
C ARG A 504 -68.08 -20.44 -40.77
N MET A 505 -68.08 -20.62 -39.45
CA MET A 505 -67.71 -21.83 -38.72
C MET A 505 -68.51 -23.05 -39.21
N GLU A 506 -67.86 -23.97 -39.93
CA GLU A 506 -68.33 -25.34 -40.11
C GLU A 506 -67.77 -26.22 -38.98
N PRO A 507 -68.53 -27.22 -38.49
CA PRO A 507 -68.19 -27.97 -37.30
C PRO A 507 -66.92 -28.81 -37.51
N ALA A 508 -66.08 -28.83 -36.46
CA ALA A 508 -64.80 -29.51 -36.44
C ALA A 508 -64.95 -31.01 -36.73
N GLY A 509 -64.54 -31.43 -37.93
CA GLY A 509 -64.21 -32.82 -38.21
C GLY A 509 -62.86 -33.15 -37.57
N GLU A 510 -62.81 -34.30 -36.89
CA GLU A 510 -61.64 -34.86 -36.19
C GLU A 510 -60.32 -34.62 -36.94
N HIS A 511 -59.43 -33.84 -36.32
CA HIS A 511 -58.01 -33.91 -36.61
C HIS A 511 -57.36 -34.80 -35.57
N THR A 512 -57.21 -36.07 -35.91
CA THR A 512 -56.24 -36.96 -35.27
C THR A 512 -54.85 -36.35 -35.45
N PRO A 513 -54.10 -36.07 -34.37
CA PRO A 513 -52.72 -35.63 -34.50
C PRO A 513 -51.89 -36.82 -35.01
N LEU A 514 -51.37 -36.70 -36.23
CA LEU A 514 -50.30 -37.56 -36.72
C LEU A 514 -49.08 -37.36 -35.80
N LEU A 515 -48.79 -38.39 -35.01
CA LEU A 515 -47.50 -38.62 -34.38
C LEU A 515 -46.44 -38.74 -35.50
N LEU A 516 -45.59 -37.73 -35.64
CA LEU A 516 -44.25 -37.83 -36.22
C LEU A 516 -43.39 -36.62 -35.84
#